data_AF-A0A354GWV5-F1
#
_entry.id   AF-A0A354GWV5-F1
#
_cell.length_a   1.000
_cell.length_b   1.000
_cell.length_c   1.000
_cell.angle_alpha   90.00
_cell.angle_beta   90.00
_cell.angle_gamma   90.00
#
_symmetry.space_group_name_H-M   'P 1'
#
loop_
_entity.id
_entity.type
_entity.pdbx_description
1 polymer ?
#
loop_
_entity_poly.entity_id
_entity_poly.type
_entity_poly.pdbx_seq_one_letter_code
_entity_poly.pdbx_strand_id
1 'polypeptide(L)' 'MEPTQELIDAIYRERVLRARRTPLDQKFLAGPQLFDRACRIMKDGIRSERPDATEVEVEAILRQRLALTRRLGNGE' A
#
# COMPACT_ATOMS: atom_id res chain seq x y z
N MET A 1 -5.43 10.60 27.39
CA MET A 1 -6.84 11.03 27.34
C MET A 1 -7.46 10.25 26.21
N GLU A 2 -8.47 9.43 26.49
CA GLU A 2 -9.11 8.63 25.44
C GLU A 2 -10.00 9.54 24.56
N PRO A 3 -9.99 9.35 23.23
CA PRO A 3 -10.86 10.12 22.34
C PRO A 3 -12.34 9.82 22.60
N THR A 4 -13.19 10.84 22.45
CA THR A 4 -14.64 10.69 22.65
C THR A 4 -15.29 9.92 21.51
N GLN A 5 -16.40 9.23 21.79
CA GLN A 5 -17.18 8.53 20.75
C GLN A 5 -17.64 9.48 19.65
N GLU A 6 -18.03 10.70 20.00
CA GLU A 6 -18.45 11.74 19.05
C GLU A 6 -17.32 12.08 18.06
N LEU A 7 -16.08 12.17 18.53
CA LEU A 7 -14.92 12.42 17.67
C LEU A 7 -14.66 11.23 16.71
N ILE A 8 -14.78 10.00 17.22
CA ILE A 8 -14.63 8.79 16.39
C ILE A 8 -15.67 8.76 15.27
N ASP A 9 -16.93 9.03 15.60
CA ASP A 9 -18.03 9.03 14.64
C ASP A 9 -17.88 10.15 13.61
N ALA A 10 -17.41 11.33 14.03
CA ALA A 10 -17.12 12.44 13.13
C ALA A 10 -16.03 12.10 12.11
N ILE A 11 -14.94 11.48 12.55
CA ILE A 11 -13.85 11.01 11.67
C ILE A 11 -14.36 9.96 10.70
N TYR A 12 -15.15 8.99 11.18
CA TYR A 12 -15.72 7.96 10.32
C TYR A 12 -16.65 8.54 9.25
N ARG A 13 -17.54 9.46 9.64
CA ARG A 13 -18.45 10.16 8.72
C ARG A 13 -17.69 10.94 7.65
N GLU A 14 -16.63 11.64 8.04
CA GLU A 14 -15.77 12.37 7.11
C GLU A 14 -15.10 11.44 6.07
N ARG A 15 -14.56 10.30 6.52
CA ARG A 15 -14.01 9.26 5.63
C ARG A 15 -15.03 8.77 4.60
N VAL A 16 -16.27 8.49 5.04
CA VAL A 16 -17.34 8.02 4.14
C VAL A 16 -17.73 9.09 3.13
N LEU A 17 -17.90 10.34 3.57
CA LEU A 17 -18.24 11.45 2.68
C LEU A 17 -17.13 11.74 1.67
N ARG A 18 -15.85 11.67 2.09
CA ARG A 18 -14.70 11.79 1.20
C ARG A 18 -14.72 10.71 0.14
N ALA A 19 -14.89 9.45 0.55
CA ALA A 19 -15.00 8.34 -0.39
C ALA A 19 -16.17 8.54 -1.36
N ARG A 20 -17.34 9.00 -0.90
CA ARG A 20 -18.47 9.28 -1.80
C ARG A 20 -18.16 10.36 -2.83
N ARG A 21 -17.44 11.41 -2.45
CA ARG A 21 -17.06 12.53 -3.33
C ARG A 21 -15.93 12.19 -4.31
N THR A 22 -15.13 11.15 -4.05
CA THR A 22 -14.04 10.77 -4.97
C THR A 22 -14.62 10.31 -6.32
N PRO A 23 -14.18 10.93 -7.44
CA PRO A 23 -14.55 10.51 -8.79
C PRO A 23 -14.27 9.03 -9.08
N LEU A 24 -15.05 8.42 -9.98
CA LEU A 24 -15.00 6.98 -10.23
C LEU A 24 -13.67 6.54 -10.84
N ASP A 25 -13.12 7.34 -11.76
CA ASP A 25 -11.79 7.15 -12.35
C ASP A 25 -10.68 7.17 -11.29
N GLN A 26 -10.74 8.11 -10.35
CA GLN A 26 -9.78 8.19 -9.25
C GLN A 26 -9.92 7.00 -8.29
N LYS A 27 -11.16 6.58 -7.98
CA LYS A 27 -11.40 5.36 -7.17
C LYS A 27 -10.85 4.12 -7.84
N PHE A 28 -11.07 3.99 -9.14
CA PHE A 28 -10.61 2.85 -9.91
C PHE A 28 -9.09 2.74 -9.93
N LEU A 29 -8.40 3.87 -10.08
CA LEU A 29 -6.93 3.93 -10.11
C LEU A 29 -6.28 3.90 -8.72
N ALA A 30 -7.04 4.09 -7.64
CA ALA A 30 -6.49 4.14 -6.28
C ALA A 30 -5.76 2.85 -5.90
N GLY A 31 -6.30 1.68 -6.26
CA GLY A 31 -5.67 0.38 -5.98
C GLY A 31 -4.30 0.24 -6.64
N PRO A 32 -4.20 0.34 -7.99
CA PRO A 32 -2.92 0.31 -8.70
C PRO A 32 -1.90 1.34 -8.20
N GLN A 33 -2.32 2.57 -7.94
CA GLN A 33 -1.42 3.62 -7.43
C GLN A 33 -0.86 3.31 -6.04
N LEU A 34 -1.68 2.74 -5.15
CA LEU A 34 -1.24 2.28 -3.83
C LEU A 34 -0.26 1.13 -3.96
N PHE A 35 -0.52 0.18 -4.86
CA PHE A 35 0.37 -0.94 -5.12
C PHE A 35 1.73 -0.47 -5.67
N ASP A 36 1.75 0.42 -6.67
CA ASP A 36 2.99 0.98 -7.21
C ASP A 36 3.81 1.73 -6.15
N ARG A 37 3.14 2.46 -5.26
CA ARG A 37 3.79 3.09 -4.11
C ARG A 37 4.40 2.06 -3.17
N ALA A 38 3.68 0.99 -2.84
CA ALA A 38 4.20 -0.08 -1.99
C ALA A 38 5.41 -0.78 -2.63
N CYS A 39 5.35 -1.08 -3.92
CA CYS A 39 6.48 -1.65 -4.66
C CYS A 39 7.71 -0.74 -4.63
N ARG A 40 7.55 0.59 -4.78
CA ARG A 40 8.67 1.54 -4.65
C ARG A 40 9.35 1.47 -3.28
N ILE A 41 8.56 1.50 -2.20
CA ILE A 41 9.07 1.38 -0.83
C ILE A 41 9.81 0.05 -0.63
N MET A 42 9.26 -1.06 -1.14
CA MET A 42 9.93 -2.36 -1.05
C MET A 42 11.26 -2.39 -1.82
N LYS A 43 11.32 -1.76 -3.00
CA LYS A 43 12.58 -1.65 -3.77
C LYS A 43 13.62 -0.82 -3.03
N ASP A 44 13.21 0.27 -2.37
CA ASP A 44 14.12 1.07 -1.54
C ASP A 44 14.69 0.24 -0.39
N GLY A 45 13.86 -0.60 0.26
CA GLY A 45 14.32 -1.57 1.25
C GLY A 45 15.31 -2.58 0.67
N ILE A 46 15.01 -3.17 -0.50
CA ILE A 46 15.90 -4.13 -1.16
C ILE A 46 17.25 -3.49 -1.50
N ARG A 47 17.28 -2.24 -2.00
CA ARG A 47 18.53 -1.52 -2.29
C ARG A 47 19.33 -1.25 -1.01
N SER A 48 18.66 -0.92 0.08
CA SER A 48 19.32 -0.76 1.38
C SER A 48 19.91 -2.06 1.90
N GLU A 49 19.26 -3.20 1.67
CA GLU A 49 19.76 -4.52 2.06
C GLU A 49 20.87 -5.04 1.13
N ARG A 50 20.87 -4.62 -0.14
CA ARG A 50 21.82 -5.04 -1.18
C ARG A 50 22.30 -3.83 -2.01
N PRO A 51 23.28 -3.07 -1.50
CA PRO A 51 23.75 -1.84 -2.14
C PRO A 51 24.29 -2.04 -3.56
N ASP A 52 24.90 -3.19 -3.85
CA ASP A 52 25.53 -3.49 -5.14
C ASP A 52 24.57 -4.14 -6.14
N ALA A 53 23.30 -4.33 -5.78
CA ALA A 53 22.32 -4.95 -6.66
C ALA A 53 21.96 -4.03 -7.83
N THR A 54 21.95 -4.59 -9.03
CA THR A 54 21.43 -3.92 -10.22
C THR A 54 19.91 -3.76 -10.15
N GLU A 55 19.33 -2.84 -10.93
CA GLU A 55 17.87 -2.66 -10.96
C GLU A 55 17.14 -3.94 -11.40
N VAL A 56 17.74 -4.73 -12.30
CA VAL A 56 17.19 -6.03 -12.74
C VAL A 56 17.13 -7.01 -11.57
N GLU A 57 18.17 -7.07 -10.73
CA GLU A 57 18.20 -7.93 -9.55
C GLU A 57 17.21 -7.46 -8.48
N VAL A 58 17.12 -6.14 -8.25
CA VAL A 58 16.12 -5.57 -7.32
C VAL A 58 14.70 -5.94 -7.74
N GLU A 59 14.39 -5.83 -9.03
CA GLU A 59 13.09 -6.20 -9.60
C GLU A 59 12.83 -7.72 -9.48
N ALA A 60 13.84 -8.55 -9.73
CA ALA A 60 13.73 -10.00 -9.55
C ALA A 60 13.43 -10.39 -8.09
N ILE A 61 14.13 -9.77 -7.13
CA ILE A 61 13.91 -9.98 -5.70
C ILE A 61 12.51 -9.50 -5.30
N LEU A 62 12.07 -8.33 -5.78
CA LEU A 62 10.72 -7.84 -5.52
C LEU A 62 9.66 -8.86 -5.97
N ARG A 63 9.79 -9.39 -7.19
CA ARG A 63 8.87 -10.40 -7.74
C ARG A 63 8.86 -11.67 -6.90
N GLN A 64 10.01 -12.15 -6.46
CA GLN A 64 10.12 -13.31 -5.56
C GLN A 64 9.41 -13.04 -4.22
N ARG A 65 9.62 -11.88 -3.61
CA ARG A 65 8.95 -11.49 -2.35
C ARG A 65 7.44 -11.43 -2.52
N LEU A 66 6.94 -10.79 -3.59
CA LEU A 66 5.49 -10.71 -3.87
C LEU A 66 4.86 -12.08 -4.14
N ALA A 67 5.57 -12.97 -4.83
CA ALA A 67 5.12 -14.35 -5.03
C ALA A 67 5.06 -15.12 -3.70
N LEU A 68 6.05 -14.91 -2.82
CA LEU A 68 6.07 -15.51 -1.49
C LEU A 68 4.92 -14.98 -0.63
N THR A 69 4.69 -13.67 -0.58
CA THR A 69 3.55 -13.08 0.16
C THR A 69 2.21 -13.64 -0.32
N ARG A 70 2.03 -13.82 -1.64
CA ARG A 70 0.82 -14.45 -2.20
C ARG A 70 0.66 -15.91 -1.79
N ARG A 71 1.76 -16.67 -1.74
CA ARG A 71 1.74 -18.09 -1.33
C ARG A 71 1.53 -18.28 0.16
N LEU A 72 2.15 -17.41 0.97
CA LEU A 72 2.07 -17.48 2.42
C LEU A 72 0.74 -16.96 2.96
N GLY A 73 -0.04 -16.24 2.14
CA GLY A 73 -1.36 -15.76 2.50
C GLY A 73 -1.31 -15.01 3.82
N ASN A 74 -0.95 -13.72 3.79
CA ASN A 74 -1.53 -12.84 4.79
C ASN A 74 -3.04 -12.91 4.56
N GLY A 75 -3.70 -13.69 5.42
CA GLY A 75 -4.99 -14.31 5.21
C GLY A 75 -6.10 -13.34 4.82
N GLU A 76 -6.94 -13.83 3.91
CA GLU A 76 -8.39 -13.73 4.09
C GLU A 76 -8.87 -15.00 4.80
#